data_AF-A0A1M4NAJ9-F1
#
_entry.id   AF-A0A1M4NAJ9-F1
#
_cell.length_a   1.000
_cell.length_b   1.000
_cell.length_c   1.000
_cell.angle_alpha   90.00
_cell.angle_beta   90.00
_cell.angle_gamma   90.00
#
_symmetry.space_group_name_H-M   'P 1'
#
loop_
_entity.id
_entity.type
_entity.pdbx_description
1 polymer ?
#
loop_
_entity_poly.entity_id
_entity_poly.type
_entity_poly.pdbx_seq_one_letter_code
_entity_poly.pdbx_strand_id
1 'polypeptide(L)'
;MRDAFVEGVKRAGYSEKEISIINNTVSLKFDKPRTEQPLSRTAVTDWVIQRKNELLCNTYRNLTRDYTNLRDKIRIVQQRVPNIYLKILNMGKSRQLFKAYDRIKDYLN
;
A
#
# COMPACT_ATOMS: atom_id res chain seq x y z
N MET A 1 19.98 6.34 -13.26
CA MET A 1 18.92 6.07 -12.26
C MET A 1 19.34 4.98 -11.27
N ARG A 2 19.83 3.81 -11.72
CA ARG A 2 20.37 2.75 -10.86
C ARG A 2 21.39 3.27 -9.83
N ASP A 3 22.41 3.98 -10.28
CA ASP A 3 23.50 4.42 -9.39
C ASP A 3 23.00 5.42 -8.34
N ALA A 4 22.10 6.34 -8.73
CA ALA A 4 21.46 7.26 -7.79
C ALA A 4 20.62 6.51 -6.73
N PHE A 5 19.94 5.42 -7.11
CA PHE A 5 19.24 4.56 -6.17
C PHE A 5 20.20 3.84 -5.21
N VAL A 6 21.28 3.27 -5.74
CA VAL A 6 22.34 2.61 -4.93
C VAL A 6 22.93 3.58 -3.93
N GLU A 7 23.26 4.81 -4.35
CA GLU A 7 23.76 5.85 -3.45
C GLU A 7 22.73 6.23 -2.38
N GLY A 8 21.44 6.29 -2.73
CA GLY A 8 20.37 6.49 -1.75
C GLY A 8 20.30 5.36 -0.71
N VAL A 9 20.44 4.11 -1.16
CA VAL A 9 20.44 2.92 -0.28
C VAL A 9 21.67 2.91 0.64
N LYS A 10 22.85 3.28 0.14
CA LYS A 10 24.06 3.43 0.97
C LYS A 10 23.90 4.53 2.01
N ARG A 11 23.38 5.70 1.63
CA ARG A 11 23.08 6.80 2.57
C ARG A 11 22.06 6.40 3.62
N ALA A 12 21.12 5.53 3.29
CA ALA A 12 20.17 4.97 4.24
C ALA A 12 20.80 4.00 5.25
N GLY A 13 22.08 3.60 5.10
CA GLY A 13 22.82 2.78 6.06
C GLY A 13 22.99 1.31 5.67
N TYR A 14 22.79 0.96 4.41
CA TYR A 14 23.09 -0.39 3.88
C TYR A 14 24.56 -0.49 3.46
N SER A 15 25.20 -1.60 3.82
CA SER A 15 26.58 -1.87 3.41
C SER A 15 26.66 -2.50 2.02
N GLU A 16 27.83 -2.41 1.37
CA GLU A 16 28.07 -3.06 0.05
C GLU A 16 27.83 -4.58 0.08
N LYS A 17 28.04 -5.23 1.24
CA LYS A 17 27.81 -6.68 1.41
C LYS A 17 26.33 -7.06 1.39
N GLU A 18 25.45 -6.09 1.64
CA GLU A 18 24.00 -6.28 1.69
C GLU A 18 23.31 -5.90 0.38
N ILE A 19 24.08 -5.41 -0.59
CA ILE A 19 23.61 -4.95 -1.88
C ILE A 19 24.22 -5.83 -2.97
N SER A 20 23.39 -6.38 -3.85
CA SER A 20 23.83 -7.09 -5.05
C SER A 20 23.30 -6.38 -6.29
N ILE A 21 24.18 -6.12 -7.24
CA ILE A 21 23.84 -5.39 -8.46
C ILE A 21 24.12 -6.29 -9.66
N ILE A 22 23.09 -6.60 -10.43
CA ILE A 22 23.19 -7.34 -11.69
C ILE A 22 22.52 -6.50 -12.77
N ASN A 23 23.31 -5.97 -13.71
CA ASN A 23 22.86 -5.01 -14.73
C ASN A 23 22.15 -3.81 -14.10
N ASN A 24 20.83 -3.68 -14.32
CA ASN A 24 19.99 -2.62 -13.76
C ASN A 24 19.19 -3.06 -12.53
N THR A 25 19.34 -4.31 -12.09
CA THR A 25 18.64 -4.85 -10.92
C THR A 25 19.51 -4.65 -9.69
N VAL A 26 18.95 -3.97 -8.69
CA VAL A 26 19.56 -3.80 -7.36
C VAL A 26 18.76 -4.66 -6.38
N SER A 27 19.42 -5.63 -5.77
CA SER A 27 18.85 -6.51 -4.74
C SER A 27 19.43 -6.13 -3.39
N LEU A 28 18.60 -6.07 -2.35
CA LEU A 28 19.05 -5.85 -0.98
C LEU A 28 18.25 -6.70 0.01
N LYS A 29 18.89 -7.06 1.12
CA LYS A 29 18.21 -7.74 2.24
C LYS A 29 17.50 -6.70 3.12
N PHE A 30 16.18 -6.60 2.99
CA PHE A 30 15.36 -5.65 3.75
C PHE A 30 14.76 -6.30 5.01
N ASP A 31 15.61 -6.76 5.93
CA ASP A 31 15.18 -7.45 7.16
C ASP A 31 15.13 -6.52 8.39
N LYS A 32 15.95 -5.46 8.41
CA LYS A 32 16.00 -4.46 9.47
C LYS A 32 15.88 -3.06 8.87
N PRO A 33 15.00 -2.20 9.39
CA PRO A 33 14.94 -0.81 8.94
C PRO A 33 16.27 -0.11 9.26
N ARG A 34 16.87 0.51 8.24
CA ARG A 34 18.12 1.27 8.38
C ARG A 34 17.89 2.78 8.60
N THR A 35 16.65 3.23 8.44
CA THR A 35 16.22 4.61 8.68
C THR A 35 15.30 4.70 9.88
N GLU A 36 15.26 5.87 10.53
CA GLU A 36 14.34 6.15 11.62
C GLU A 36 12.90 5.80 11.23
N GLN A 37 12.28 4.95 12.04
CA GLN A 37 10.88 4.59 11.87
C GLN A 37 10.02 5.59 12.66
N PRO A 38 8.77 5.86 12.21
CA PRO A 38 7.85 6.69 12.98
C PRO A 38 7.70 6.19 14.42
N LEU A 39 7.68 7.10 15.39
CA LEU A 39 7.51 6.74 16.82
C LEU A 39 6.23 5.95 17.11
N SER A 40 5.22 6.11 16.26
CA SER A 40 3.98 5.33 16.32
C SER A 40 4.14 3.87 15.92
N ARG A 41 5.30 3.46 15.38
CA ARG A 41 5.59 2.09 14.97
C ARG A 41 6.26 1.32 16.11
N THR A 42 5.43 0.58 16.84
CA THR A 42 5.82 -0.35 17.91
C THR A 42 5.42 -1.78 17.55
N ALA A 43 5.98 -2.78 18.25
CA ALA A 43 5.59 -4.18 18.05
C ALA A 43 4.07 -4.40 18.28
N VAL A 44 3.49 -3.69 19.26
CA VAL A 44 2.05 -3.76 19.57
C VAL A 44 1.22 -3.17 18.44
N THR A 45 1.56 -1.97 17.97
CA THR A 45 0.84 -1.34 16.86
C THR A 45 1.00 -2.11 15.56
N ASP A 46 2.18 -2.67 15.28
CA ASP A 46 2.43 -3.51 14.12
C ASP A 46 1.55 -4.76 14.18
N TRP A 47 1.47 -5.42 15.33
CA TRP A 47 0.58 -6.57 15.53
C TRP A 47 -0.90 -6.23 15.29
N VAL A 48 -1.39 -5.13 15.87
CA VAL A 48 -2.78 -4.67 15.67
C VAL A 48 -3.05 -4.34 14.21
N ILE A 49 -2.14 -3.63 13.55
CA ILE A 49 -2.26 -3.25 12.13
C ILE A 49 -2.28 -4.50 11.26
N GLN A 50 -1.37 -5.45 11.47
CA GLN A 50 -1.32 -6.68 10.67
C GLN A 50 -2.57 -7.55 10.88
N ARG A 51 -3.06 -7.67 12.11
CA ARG A 51 -4.30 -8.41 12.38
C ARG A 51 -5.51 -7.76 11.72
N LYS A 52 -5.57 -6.43 11.72
CA LYS A 52 -6.60 -5.68 11.00
C LYS A 52 -6.50 -5.87 9.48
N ASN A 53 -5.30 -5.84 8.92
CA ASN A 53 -5.08 -6.10 7.49
C ASN A 53 -5.55 -7.49 7.11
N GLU A 54 -5.15 -8.51 7.89
CA GLU A 54 -5.56 -9.89 7.70
C GLU A 54 -7.09 -10.04 7.73
N LEU A 55 -7.75 -9.45 8.74
CA LEU A 55 -9.21 -9.43 8.84
C LEU A 55 -9.85 -8.83 7.58
N LEU A 56 -9.39 -7.65 7.13
CA LEU A 56 -9.94 -6.98 5.96
C LEU A 56 -9.76 -7.81 4.68
N CYS A 57 -8.60 -8.45 4.50
CA CYS A 57 -8.34 -9.34 3.37
C CYS A 57 -9.23 -10.58 3.41
N ASN A 58 -9.38 -11.21 4.57
CA ASN A 58 -10.24 -12.38 4.73
C ASN A 58 -11.72 -12.02 4.51
N THR A 59 -12.19 -10.89 5.05
CA THR A 59 -13.55 -10.39 4.81
C THR A 59 -13.79 -10.15 3.32
N TYR A 60 -12.88 -9.46 2.63
CA TYR A 60 -13.01 -9.23 1.18
C TYR A 60 -13.03 -10.55 0.41
N ARG A 61 -12.11 -11.48 0.71
CA ARG A 61 -12.01 -12.78 0.02
C ARG A 61 -13.28 -13.61 0.21
N ASN A 62 -13.79 -13.69 1.44
CA ASN A 62 -15.02 -14.44 1.74
C ASN A 62 -16.23 -13.83 1.04
N LEU A 63 -16.35 -12.50 1.07
CA LEU A 63 -17.47 -11.80 0.44
C LEU A 63 -17.48 -11.90 -1.09
N THR A 64 -16.28 -11.93 -1.68
CA THR A 64 -16.10 -11.93 -3.14
C THR A 64 -15.89 -13.32 -3.74
N ARG A 65 -15.95 -14.37 -2.92
CA ARG A 65 -15.60 -15.75 -3.28
C ARG A 65 -16.40 -16.27 -4.48
N ASP A 66 -17.69 -15.98 -4.52
CA ASP A 66 -18.61 -16.51 -5.53
C ASP A 66 -18.69 -15.63 -6.79
N TYR A 67 -17.93 -14.53 -6.83
CA TYR A 67 -17.89 -13.61 -7.96
C TYR A 67 -16.59 -13.75 -8.71
N THR A 68 -16.64 -13.75 -10.04
CA THR A 68 -15.44 -13.90 -10.90
C THR A 68 -14.96 -12.55 -11.42
N ASN A 69 -15.89 -11.68 -11.85
CA ASN A 69 -15.56 -10.38 -12.41
C ASN A 69 -15.41 -9.28 -11.34
N LEU A 70 -14.57 -8.29 -11.64
CA LEU A 70 -14.26 -7.19 -10.73
C LEU A 70 -15.48 -6.32 -10.38
N ARG A 71 -16.35 -6.06 -11.36
CA ARG A 71 -17.51 -5.18 -11.18
C ARG A 71 -18.44 -5.72 -10.09
N ASP A 72 -18.74 -7.00 -10.14
CA ASP A 72 -19.60 -7.66 -9.17
C ASP A 72 -18.95 -7.73 -7.79
N LYS A 73 -17.64 -8.02 -7.73
CA LYS A 73 -16.87 -7.97 -6.49
C LYS A 73 -16.93 -6.60 -5.81
N ILE A 74 -16.76 -5.52 -6.59
CA ILE A 74 -16.82 -4.16 -6.04
C ILE A 74 -18.26 -3.84 -5.60
N ARG A 75 -19.27 -4.21 -6.39
CA ARG A 75 -20.68 -3.99 -6.08
C ARG A 75 -21.09 -4.66 -4.77
N ILE A 76 -20.73 -5.93 -4.57
CA ILE A 76 -21.08 -6.64 -3.33
C ILE A 76 -20.34 -6.06 -2.11
N VAL A 77 -19.08 -5.64 -2.28
CA VAL A 77 -18.30 -4.98 -1.22
C VAL A 77 -18.92 -3.64 -0.84
N GLN A 78 -19.37 -2.84 -1.82
CA GLN A 78 -20.08 -1.59 -1.56
C GLN A 78 -21.37 -1.82 -0.76
N GLN A 79 -22.14 -2.85 -1.11
CA GLN A 79 -23.43 -3.15 -0.47
C GLN A 79 -23.28 -3.73 0.94
N ARG A 80 -22.31 -4.61 1.15
CA ARG A 80 -22.20 -5.40 2.40
C ARG A 80 -21.17 -4.86 3.37
N VAL A 81 -20.09 -4.24 2.88
CA VAL A 81 -18.98 -3.76 3.71
C VAL A 81 -18.49 -2.41 3.20
N PRO A 82 -19.28 -1.32 3.36
CA PRO A 82 -18.97 -0.01 2.80
C PRO A 82 -17.63 0.56 3.27
N ASN A 83 -17.18 0.20 4.48
CA ASN A 83 -15.87 0.58 5.00
C ASN A 83 -14.70 0.02 4.17
N ILE A 84 -14.82 -1.20 3.63
CA ILE A 84 -13.81 -1.78 2.71
C ILE A 84 -13.92 -1.09 1.35
N TYR A 85 -15.12 -0.82 0.87
CA TYR A 85 -15.33 -0.10 -0.38
C TYR A 85 -14.65 1.29 -0.37
N LEU A 86 -14.83 2.05 0.71
CA LEU A 86 -14.14 3.34 0.88
C LEU A 86 -12.62 3.19 0.85
N LYS A 87 -12.07 2.13 1.46
CA LYS A 87 -10.63 1.84 1.39
C LYS A 87 -10.16 1.55 -0.03
N ILE A 88 -10.94 0.79 -0.81
CA ILE A 88 -10.65 0.52 -2.23
C ILE A 88 -10.65 1.84 -3.01
N LEU A 89 -11.66 2.70 -2.81
CA LEU A 89 -11.75 3.99 -3.50
C LEU A 89 -10.61 4.95 -3.16
N ASN A 90 -10.07 4.88 -1.94
CA ASN A 90 -8.99 5.76 -1.47
C ASN A 90 -7.59 5.19 -1.74
N MET A 91 -7.49 3.94 -2.20
CA MET A 91 -6.21 3.29 -2.44
C MET A 91 -5.45 3.99 -3.58
N GLY A 92 -4.19 4.34 -3.34
CA GLY A 92 -3.32 4.97 -4.34
C GLY A 92 -3.70 6.40 -4.75
N LYS A 93 -4.82 6.95 -4.26
CA LYS A 93 -5.24 8.31 -4.59
C LYS A 93 -4.55 9.31 -3.66
N SER A 94 -3.83 10.26 -4.26
CA SER A 94 -3.30 11.39 -3.53
C SER A 94 -4.43 12.31 -3.08
N ARG A 95 -4.24 13.03 -1.97
CA ARG A 95 -5.21 14.05 -1.50
C ARG A 95 -5.47 15.14 -2.55
N GLN A 96 -4.51 15.37 -3.45
CA GLN A 96 -4.63 16.33 -4.55
C GLN A 96 -5.61 15.86 -5.62
N LEU A 97 -5.66 14.56 -5.91
CA LEU A 97 -6.59 14.00 -6.90
C LEU A 97 -8.05 14.18 -6.48
N PHE A 98 -8.37 13.99 -5.20
CA PHE A 98 -9.71 14.26 -4.67
C PHE A 98 -10.07 15.75 -4.73
N LYS A 99 -9.14 16.64 -4.38
CA LYS A 99 -9.35 18.09 -4.52
C LYS A 99 -9.61 18.51 -5.97
N ALA A 100 -8.93 17.87 -6.93
CA ALA A 100 -9.16 18.13 -8.34
C ALA A 100 -10.55 17.64 -8.76
N TYR A 101 -10.95 16.43 -8.37
CA TYR A 101 -12.29 15.90 -8.61
C TYR A 101 -13.40 16.77 -8.00
N ASP A 102 -13.25 17.20 -6.74
CA ASP A 102 -14.21 18.06 -6.05
C ASP A 102 -14.42 19.41 -6.73
N ARG A 103 -13.41 19.92 -7.45
CA ARG A 103 -13.53 21.17 -8.22
C ARG A 103 -14.29 21.00 -9.53
N ILE A 104 -14.26 19.81 -10.12
CA ILE A 104 -14.86 19.55 -11.44
C ILE A 104 -16.20 18.83 -11.35
N LYS A 105 -16.53 18.19 -10.22
CA LYS A 105 -17.75 17.40 -10.07
C LYS A 105 -19.03 18.20 -10.31
N ASP A 106 -19.03 19.49 -9.96
CA ASP A 106 -20.19 20.37 -10.13
C ASP A 106 -20.44 20.70 -11.62
N TYR A 107 -19.46 20.47 -12.49
CA TYR A 107 -19.52 20.67 -13.95
C TYR A 107 -19.74 19.35 -14.73
N LEU A 108 -19.86 18.21 -14.04
CA LEU A 108 -20.09 16.90 -14.66
C LEU A 108 -21.59 16.51 -14.68
N ASN A 109 -22.48 17.45 -14.39
CA ASN A 109 -23.93 17.32 -14.51
C ASN A 109 -24.42 17.79 -15.88
#